data_AF-A0A964HC70-F1
#
_entry.id   AF-A0A964HC70-F1
#
_cell.length_a   1.000
_cell.length_b   1.000
_cell.length_c   1.000
_cell.angle_alpha   90.00
_cell.angle_beta   90.00
_cell.angle_gamma   90.00
#
_symmetry.space_group_name_H-M   'P 1'
#
loop_
_entity.id
_entity.type
_entity.pdbx_description
1 polymer ?
#
loop_
_entity_poly.entity_id
_entity_poly.type
_entity_poly.pdbx_seq_one_letter_code
_entity_poly.pdbx_strand_id
1 'polypeptide(L)'
;MSEYERPCCAIVKHTNPCGLGCAEDLRAAYLLARDGELPPAPISRFGGIIAVNRSLDIKTAEEIAAPGGFYEVIAAPAFGDGVREVFAGRKGWG
;
A
#
# COMPACT_ATOMS: atom_id res chain seq x y z
N MET A 1 -7.74 1.00 -11.71
CA MET A 1 -7.18 2.18 -10.99
C MET A 1 -6.64 3.27 -11.91
N SER A 2 -6.17 2.95 -13.12
CA SER A 2 -5.64 3.96 -14.06
C SER A 2 -6.67 5.01 -14.50
N GLU A 3 -7.96 4.72 -14.31
CA GLU A 3 -9.07 5.65 -14.59
C GLU A 3 -9.28 6.71 -13.51
N TYR A 4 -8.64 6.59 -12.33
CA TYR A 4 -8.74 7.59 -11.28
C TYR A 4 -7.67 8.68 -11.44
N GLU A 5 -8.12 9.93 -11.51
CA GLU A 5 -7.24 11.11 -11.54
C GLU A 5 -6.55 11.39 -10.20
N ARG A 6 -7.17 10.99 -9.09
CA ARG A 6 -6.60 11.14 -7.75
C ARG A 6 -5.65 9.98 -7.41
N PRO A 7 -4.64 10.18 -6.55
CA PRO A 7 -3.86 9.09 -5.96
C PRO A 7 -4.76 8.03 -5.32
N CYS A 8 -4.53 6.78 -5.68
CA CYS A 8 -5.28 5.63 -5.18
C CYS A 8 -4.37 4.45 -4.84
N CYS A 9 -4.77 3.70 -3.82
CA CYS A 9 -4.15 2.47 -3.37
C CYS A 9 -5.21 1.38 -3.29
N ALA A 10 -4.93 0.22 -3.89
CA ALA A 10 -5.73 -0.98 -3.77
C ALA A 10 -4.93 -2.08 -3.07
N ILE A 11 -5.59 -2.85 -2.21
CA ILE A 11 -5.04 -4.05 -1.59
C ILE A 11 -5.86 -5.24 -2.07
N VAL A 12 -5.17 -6.23 -2.62
CA VAL A 12 -5.76 -7.45 -3.18
C VAL A 12 -5.14 -8.67 -2.53
N LYS A 13 -5.95 -9.66 -2.16
CA LYS A 13 -5.48 -10.95 -1.66
C LYS A 13 -6.28 -12.09 -2.26
N HIS A 14 -5.60 -13.13 -2.75
CA HIS A 14 -6.23 -14.26 -3.46
C HIS A 14 -7.22 -13.79 -4.55
N THR A 15 -6.81 -12.83 -5.37
CA THR A 15 -7.62 -12.18 -6.41
C THR A 15 -8.85 -11.38 -5.94
N ASN A 16 -9.10 -11.31 -4.62
CA ASN A 16 -10.21 -10.55 -4.05
C ASN A 16 -9.73 -9.16 -3.58
N PRO A 17 -10.41 -8.07 -3.97
CA PRO A 17 -10.13 -6.76 -3.39
C PRO A 17 -10.51 -6.78 -1.90
N CYS A 18 -9.59 -6.36 -1.03
CA CYS A 18 -9.83 -6.27 0.41
C CYS A 18 -9.67 -4.86 0.98
N GLY A 19 -9.12 -3.93 0.20
CA GLY A 19 -9.05 -2.51 0.55
C GLY A 19 -8.89 -1.63 -0.68
N LEU A 20 -9.50 -0.45 -0.66
CA LEU A 20 -9.36 0.58 -1.68
C LEU A 20 -9.45 1.95 -1.01
N GLY A 21 -8.51 2.84 -1.32
CA GLY A 21 -8.51 4.21 -0.84
C GLY A 21 -8.05 5.15 -1.95
N CYS A 22 -8.71 6.31 -2.06
CA CYS A 22 -8.30 7.40 -2.93
C CYS A 22 -8.31 8.70 -2.14
N ALA A 23 -7.23 9.46 -2.20
CA ALA A 23 -7.02 10.66 -1.38
C ALA A 23 -6.20 11.71 -2.15
N GLU A 24 -5.81 12.78 -1.46
CA GLU A 24 -4.96 13.84 -2.03
C GLU A 24 -3.51 13.39 -2.25
N ASP A 25 -3.03 12.41 -1.47
CA ASP A 25 -1.71 11.81 -1.60
C ASP A 25 -1.74 10.28 -1.42
N LEU A 26 -0.65 9.60 -1.82
CA LEU A 26 -0.56 8.15 -1.76
C LEU A 26 -0.54 7.60 -0.32
N ARG A 27 0.01 8.34 0.64
CA ARG A 27 0.05 7.90 2.03
C ARG A 27 -1.35 7.85 2.62
N ALA A 28 -2.13 8.91 2.43
CA ALA A 28 -3.53 8.97 2.85
C ALA A 28 -4.37 7.90 2.13
N ALA A 29 -4.15 7.71 0.82
CA ALA A 29 -4.82 6.66 0.06
C ALA A 29 -4.48 5.25 0.59
N TYR A 30 -3.22 4.99 0.94
CA TYR A 30 -2.80 3.74 1.56
C TYR A 30 -3.44 3.52 2.93
N LEU A 31 -3.43 4.53 3.81
CA LEU A 31 -4.04 4.44 5.14
C LEU A 31 -5.54 4.12 5.04
N LEU A 32 -6.26 4.78 4.15
CA LEU A 32 -7.67 4.48 3.87
C LEU A 32 -7.87 3.04 3.36
N ALA A 33 -7.02 2.58 2.43
CA ALA A 33 -7.10 1.21 1.94
C ALA A 33 -6.75 0.17 3.02
N ARG A 34 -5.81 0.50 3.92
CA ARG A 34 -5.31 -0.36 5.00
C ARG A 34 -6.33 -0.52 6.12
N ASP A 35 -6.92 0.59 6.56
CA ASP A 35 -7.74 0.65 7.76
C ASP A 35 -9.24 0.61 7.46
N GLY A 36 -9.63 0.96 6.23
CA GLY A 36 -11.03 1.17 5.87
C GLY A 36 -11.61 2.43 6.51
N GLU A 37 -12.93 2.61 6.36
CA GLU A 37 -13.64 3.77 6.93
C GLU A 37 -14.10 3.53 8.38
N LEU A 38 -14.24 2.28 8.80
CA LEU A 38 -14.79 1.89 10.12
C LEU A 38 -13.88 0.88 10.83
N PRO A 39 -13.66 1.02 12.14
CA PRO A 39 -12.88 0.05 12.92
C PRO A 39 -13.67 -1.23 13.24
N PRO A 40 -12.98 -2.37 13.45
CA PRO A 40 -11.53 -2.56 13.34
C PRO A 40 -11.05 -2.78 11.90
N ALA A 41 -9.78 -2.45 11.64
CA ALA A 41 -9.15 -2.63 10.33
C ALA A 41 -9.21 -4.10 9.85
N PRO A 42 -9.43 -4.35 8.56
CA PRO A 42 -9.61 -5.69 8.02
C PRO A 42 -8.31 -6.52 8.06
N ILE A 43 -8.35 -7.69 8.68
CA ILE A 43 -7.22 -8.65 8.75
C ILE A 43 -6.90 -9.24 7.36
N SER A 44 -7.85 -9.23 6.43
CA SER A 44 -7.70 -9.78 5.08
C SER A 44 -6.61 -9.10 4.25
N ARG A 45 -6.07 -7.95 4.67
CA ARG A 45 -4.95 -7.25 3.98
C ARG A 45 -3.59 -7.92 4.16
N PHE A 46 -3.38 -8.70 5.22
CA PHE A 46 -2.08 -9.29 5.54
C PHE A 46 -1.67 -10.36 4.53
N GLY A 47 -0.45 -10.25 3.98
CA GLY A 47 0.06 -11.10 2.92
C GLY A 47 -0.58 -10.81 1.56
N GLY A 48 -1.19 -9.64 1.41
CA GLY A 48 -1.77 -9.19 0.14
C GLY A 48 -0.75 -8.52 -0.78
N ILE A 49 -1.27 -8.05 -1.92
CA ILE A 49 -0.59 -7.23 -2.91
C ILE A 49 -1.09 -5.80 -2.77
N ILE A 50 -0.17 -4.84 -2.67
CA ILE A 50 -0.46 -3.42 -2.81
C ILE A 50 -0.31 -3.04 -4.28
N ALA A 51 -1.28 -2.32 -4.81
CA ALA A 51 -1.16 -1.61 -6.08
C ALA A 51 -1.44 -0.12 -5.87
N VAL A 52 -0.60 0.76 -6.40
CA VAL A 52 -0.82 2.22 -6.43
C VAL A 52 -0.86 2.73 -7.87
N ASN A 53 -1.57 3.84 -8.12
CA ASN A 53 -1.68 4.43 -9.46
C ASN A 53 -0.71 5.60 -9.73
N ARG A 54 0.18 5.93 -8.79
CA ARG A 54 1.21 6.97 -8.91
C ARG A 54 2.56 6.40 -8.50
N SER A 55 3.64 7.12 -8.84
CA SER A 55 4.98 6.76 -8.37
C SER A 55 4.98 6.66 -6.85
N LEU A 56 5.45 5.53 -6.31
CA LEU A 56 5.52 5.34 -4.86
C LEU A 56 6.60 6.24 -4.29
N ASP A 57 6.26 7.07 -3.30
CA ASP A 57 7.19 7.94 -2.59
C ASP A 57 7.70 7.31 -1.29
N ILE A 58 8.80 7.85 -0.75
CA ILE A 58 9.46 7.32 0.45
C ILE A 58 8.57 7.35 1.69
N LYS A 59 7.73 8.39 1.87
CA LYS A 59 6.85 8.51 3.05
C LYS A 59 5.78 7.43 3.03
N THR A 60 5.21 7.17 1.86
CA THR A 60 4.26 6.07 1.67
C THR A 60 4.94 4.71 1.86
N ALA A 61 6.17 4.54 1.35
CA ALA A 61 6.94 3.31 1.50
C ALA A 61 7.25 2.98 2.98
N GLU A 62 7.67 3.98 3.76
CA GLU A 62 7.91 3.86 5.20
C GLU A 62 6.64 3.43 5.95
N GLU A 63 5.48 4.01 5.62
CA GLU A 63 4.19 3.64 6.21
C GLU A 63 3.76 2.21 5.83
N ILE A 64 4.07 1.74 4.62
CA ILE A 64 3.85 0.35 4.20
C ILE A 64 4.80 -0.61 4.93
N ALA A 65 6.03 -0.17 5.18
CA ALA A 65 7.06 -0.92 5.88
C ALA A 65 6.92 -0.91 7.41
N ALA A 66 6.11 -0.01 7.96
CA ALA A 66 5.88 0.13 9.38
C ALA A 66 5.39 -1.19 10.03
N PRO A 67 5.66 -1.39 11.34
CA PRO A 67 5.17 -2.54 12.08
C PRO A 67 3.65 -2.73 11.90
N GLY A 68 3.22 -3.97 11.68
CA GLY A 68 1.82 -4.29 11.39
C GLY A 68 1.42 -4.13 9.90
N GLY A 69 2.34 -3.77 9.01
CA GLY A 69 2.22 -4.01 7.57
C GLY A 69 2.86 -5.35 7.20
N PHE A 70 2.21 -6.20 6.39
CA PHE A 70 2.86 -7.33 5.71
C PHE A 70 2.17 -7.54 4.37
N TYR A 71 2.93 -7.38 3.29
CA TYR A 71 2.48 -7.48 1.91
C TYR A 71 3.56 -8.22 1.11
N GLU A 72 3.15 -9.13 0.24
CA GLU A 72 4.10 -9.92 -0.55
C GLU A 72 4.62 -9.15 -1.76
N VAL A 73 3.76 -8.30 -2.35
CA VAL A 73 4.08 -7.55 -3.56
C VAL A 73 3.59 -6.12 -3.42
N ILE A 74 4.40 -5.19 -3.94
CA ILE A 74 4.05 -3.78 -4.09
C ILE A 74 4.23 -3.43 -5.56
N ALA A 75 3.14 -3.06 -6.23
CA ALA A 75 3.10 -2.67 -7.62
C ALA A 75 2.84 -1.17 -7.75
N ALA A 76 3.75 -0.47 -8.43
CA ALA A 76 3.65 0.95 -8.72
C ALA A 76 4.17 1.22 -10.15
N PRO A 77 3.67 2.26 -10.85
CA PRO A 77 4.19 2.67 -12.15
C PRO A 77 5.68 3.07 -12.11
N ALA A 78 6.12 3.59 -10.97
CA ALA A 78 7.50 3.97 -10.69
C ALA A 78 7.75 3.97 -9.18
N PHE A 79 9.02 4.00 -8.79
CA PHE A 79 9.46 4.11 -7.41
C PHE A 79 10.39 5.32 -7.30
N GLY A 80 10.12 6.21 -6.35
CA GLY A 80 10.97 7.37 -6.07
C GLY A 80 12.29 6.99 -5.38
N ASP A 81 13.14 7.99 -5.20
CA ASP A 81 14.45 7.82 -4.56
C ASP A 81 14.30 7.30 -3.11
N GLY A 82 15.19 6.38 -2.70
CA GLY A 82 15.19 5.82 -1.34
C GLY A 82 14.10 4.76 -1.08
N VAL A 83 13.13 4.59 -1.98
CA VAL A 83 12.00 3.68 -1.77
C VAL A 83 12.43 2.21 -1.79
N ARG A 84 13.38 1.86 -2.66
CA ARG A 84 13.87 0.47 -2.74
C ARG A 84 14.64 0.08 -1.50
N GLU A 85 15.38 1.00 -0.92
CA GLU A 85 16.18 0.85 0.28
C GLU A 85 15.30 0.57 1.51
N VAL A 86 14.14 1.25 1.62
CA VAL A 86 13.14 0.98 2.65
C VAL A 86 12.72 -0.50 2.66
N PHE A 87 12.49 -1.09 1.48
CA PHE A 87 12.07 -2.49 1.37
C PHE A 87 13.23 -3.48 1.38
N ALA A 88 14.42 -3.09 0.89
CA ALA A 88 15.62 -3.94 0.88
C ALA A 88 16.18 -4.19 2.28
N GLY A 89 16.04 -3.23 3.21
CA GLY A 89 16.40 -3.40 4.62
C GLY A 89 15.50 -4.40 5.37
N ARG A 90 14.40 -4.83 4.74
CA ARG A 90 13.39 -5.67 5.34
C ARG A 90 13.71 -7.14 5.08
N LYS A 91 14.33 -7.80 6.06
CA LYS A 91 14.38 -9.28 6.06
C LYS A 91 12.97 -9.81 6.31
N GLY A 92 12.65 -10.98 5.75
CA GLY A 92 11.30 -11.56 5.73
C GLY A 92 10.59 -11.53 7.08
N TRP A 93 9.26 -11.63 7.06
CA TRP A 93 8.46 -11.52 8.27
C TRP A 93 8.86 -12.59 9.30
N GLY A 94 9.22 -12.12 10.51
CA GLY A 94 9.82 -12.85 11.63
C GLY A 94 10.76 -11.94 12.41
#